data_AF-A0AA39L865-F1
#
_entry.id   AF-A0AA39L865-F1
#
_cell.length_a   1.000
_cell.length_b   1.000
_cell.length_c   1.000
_cell.angle_alpha   90.00
_cell.angle_beta   90.00
_cell.angle_gamma   90.00
#
_symmetry.space_group_name_H-M   'P 1'
#
loop_
_entity.id
_entity.type
_entity.pdbx_description
1 polymer ?
#
loop_
_entity_poly.entity_id
_entity_poly.type
_entity_poly.pdbx_seq_one_letter_code
_entity_poly.pdbx_strand_id
1 'polypeptide(L)'
;MVTLKHVQASNSRVAQSLPAGLVAVFAGATSGIGELALKSFAKYTNRPKIYFIGRSQGADTSEGLRYLMAVTYYSRMRMALNLLPLLEAAHSIRRVVSPQCAGFEGTLYLDHIADGKVPLRDARPHLATLVTLGLEALARRSPTVSFIHNFPGAVKTNLIRPEDGIVMRMMNLWFQFTLRNKWVPFEEVGERHAWLCLSEQYPGKEARGSEGGVILDGSDVARGIDGVKGSGVYSIDAEGESTGEDIVEILRKYREDGSVDSVWKDLDSQFKRITGSVSA
;
A
#
# COMPACT_ATOMS: atom_id res chain seq x y z
N MET A 1 -15.86 2.89 -12.33
CA MET A 1 -15.51 3.96 -11.37
C MET A 1 -16.43 3.90 -10.17
N VAL A 2 -15.89 3.42 -9.05
CA VAL A 2 -16.56 3.42 -7.75
C VAL A 2 -16.68 4.86 -7.23
N THR A 3 -17.92 5.34 -7.08
CA THR A 3 -18.19 6.70 -6.59
C THR A 3 -17.97 6.80 -5.08
N LEU A 4 -17.66 8.00 -4.57
CA LEU A 4 -17.57 8.23 -3.11
C LEU A 4 -18.86 7.82 -2.37
N LYS A 5 -20.03 8.01 -2.98
CA LYS A 5 -21.31 7.57 -2.38
C LYS A 5 -21.37 6.06 -2.22
N HIS A 6 -20.88 5.30 -3.20
CA HIS A 6 -20.78 3.84 -3.09
C HIS A 6 -19.81 3.43 -1.98
N VAL A 7 -18.65 4.07 -1.90
CA VAL A 7 -17.66 3.87 -0.82
C VAL A 7 -18.29 4.11 0.55
N GLN A 8 -18.95 5.24 0.76
CA GLN A 8 -19.61 5.59 2.03
C GLN A 8 -20.75 4.63 2.38
N ALA A 9 -21.54 4.20 1.39
CA ALA A 9 -22.60 3.22 1.57
C ALA A 9 -22.06 1.82 1.95
N SER A 10 -20.92 1.42 1.41
CA SER A 10 -20.23 0.20 1.84
C SER A 10 -19.70 0.35 3.27
N ASN A 11 -18.99 1.44 3.55
CA ASN A 11 -18.43 1.69 4.88
C ASN A 11 -19.48 1.72 6.00
N SER A 12 -20.67 2.28 5.75
CA SER A 12 -21.74 2.36 6.75
C SER A 12 -22.29 1.00 7.19
N ARG A 13 -22.09 -0.06 6.40
CA ARG A 13 -22.52 -1.43 6.71
C ARG A 13 -21.49 -2.23 7.52
N VAL A 14 -20.26 -1.73 7.65
CA VAL A 14 -19.14 -2.43 8.32
C VAL A 14 -19.52 -2.96 9.69
N ALA A 15 -20.11 -2.13 10.57
CA ALA A 15 -20.48 -2.55 11.92
C ALA A 15 -21.53 -3.67 11.98
N GLN A 16 -22.30 -3.86 10.90
CA GLN A 16 -23.33 -4.91 10.78
C GLN A 16 -22.79 -6.17 10.09
N SER A 17 -21.88 -6.00 9.14
CA SER A 17 -21.34 -7.09 8.32
C SER A 17 -20.10 -7.75 8.92
N LEU A 18 -19.29 -7.01 9.68
CA LEU A 18 -18.02 -7.49 10.22
C LEU A 18 -18.09 -7.74 11.73
N PRO A 19 -17.31 -8.70 12.26
CA PRO A 19 -17.26 -8.96 13.69
C PRO A 19 -16.70 -7.75 14.45
N ALA A 20 -17.13 -7.61 15.71
CA ALA A 20 -16.51 -6.65 16.61
C ALA A 20 -15.06 -7.05 16.92
N GLY A 21 -14.23 -6.07 17.28
CA GLY A 21 -12.86 -6.35 17.74
C GLY A 21 -11.83 -6.52 16.62
N LEU A 22 -12.11 -6.03 15.40
CA LEU A 22 -11.11 -6.00 14.31
C LEU A 22 -9.79 -5.39 14.79
N VAL A 23 -8.69 -6.02 14.42
CA VAL A 23 -7.34 -5.59 14.78
C VAL A 23 -6.71 -4.92 13.56
N ALA A 24 -6.17 -3.72 13.74
CA ALA A 24 -5.48 -3.00 12.67
C ALA A 24 -4.17 -2.39 13.17
N VAL A 25 -3.14 -2.47 12.33
CA VAL A 25 -1.83 -1.83 12.56
C VAL A 25 -1.62 -0.77 11.50
N PHE A 26 -1.44 0.49 11.92
CA PHE A 26 -1.20 1.62 11.02
C PHE A 26 0.21 2.18 11.20
N ALA A 27 1.09 2.00 10.22
CA ALA A 27 2.39 2.66 10.20
C ALA A 27 2.31 4.03 9.50
N GLY A 28 2.74 5.09 10.19
CA GLY A 28 2.73 6.45 9.64
C GLY A 28 1.36 7.16 9.71
N ALA A 29 0.50 6.79 10.66
CA ALA A 29 -0.82 7.41 10.86
C ALA A 29 -0.83 8.62 11.81
N THR A 30 0.29 9.32 11.94
CA THR A 30 0.41 10.52 12.79
C THR A 30 -0.03 11.81 12.09
N SER A 31 -0.20 11.78 10.77
CA SER A 31 -0.71 12.90 9.97
C SER A 31 -1.13 12.45 8.58
N GLY A 32 -1.97 13.23 7.89
CA GLY A 32 -2.24 13.05 6.46
C GLY A 32 -3.00 11.76 6.15
N ILE A 33 -2.64 11.06 5.07
CA ILE A 33 -3.38 9.88 4.57
C ILE A 33 -3.55 8.81 5.66
N GLY A 34 -2.48 8.48 6.39
CA GLY A 34 -2.55 7.45 7.43
C GLY A 34 -3.46 7.82 8.59
N GLU A 35 -3.44 9.10 9.01
CA GLU A 35 -4.34 9.62 10.06
C GLU A 35 -5.81 9.54 9.61
N LEU A 36 -6.08 9.96 8.37
CA LEU A 36 -7.42 9.92 7.78
C LEU A 36 -7.95 8.49 7.66
N ALA A 37 -7.11 7.56 7.19
CA ALA A 37 -7.44 6.14 7.11
C ALA A 37 -7.75 5.55 8.49
N LEU A 38 -6.93 5.85 9.50
CA LEU A 38 -7.15 5.39 10.88
C LEU A 38 -8.47 5.93 11.43
N LYS A 39 -8.72 7.24 11.29
CA LYS A 39 -9.94 7.87 11.78
C LYS A 39 -11.20 7.29 11.12
N SER A 40 -11.18 7.10 9.80
CA SER A 40 -12.31 6.50 9.09
C SER A 40 -12.48 5.02 9.43
N PHE A 41 -11.39 4.25 9.57
CA PHE A 41 -11.48 2.86 10.04
C PHE A 41 -12.12 2.79 11.44
N ALA A 42 -11.68 3.63 12.37
CA ALA A 42 -12.23 3.69 13.72
C ALA A 42 -13.71 4.12 13.74
N LYS A 43 -14.12 5.02 12.83
CA LYS A 43 -15.51 5.48 12.68
C LYS A 43 -16.48 4.35 12.31
N TYR A 44 -16.08 3.43 11.44
CA TYR A 44 -16.98 2.41 10.88
C TYR A 44 -16.94 1.06 11.60
N THR A 45 -15.88 0.77 12.34
CA THR A 45 -15.67 -0.53 12.99
C THR A 45 -16.20 -0.56 14.41
N ASN A 46 -16.70 -1.73 14.84
CA ASN A 46 -17.23 -1.91 16.19
C ASN A 46 -16.11 -2.38 17.15
N ARG A 47 -15.78 -1.56 18.16
CA ARG A 47 -14.76 -1.83 19.20
C ARG A 47 -13.40 -2.29 18.62
N PRO A 48 -12.81 -1.59 17.64
CA PRO A 48 -11.55 -2.02 17.04
C PRO A 48 -10.38 -1.97 18.04
N LYS A 49 -9.38 -2.82 17.83
CA LYS A 49 -8.07 -2.75 18.49
C LYS A 49 -7.08 -2.15 17.50
N ILE A 50 -6.72 -0.89 17.71
CA ILE A 50 -5.87 -0.14 16.80
C ILE A 50 -4.50 0.07 17.42
N TYR A 51 -3.46 -0.40 16.72
CA TYR A 51 -2.08 -0.06 16.99
C TYR A 51 -1.62 0.91 15.91
N PHE A 52 -1.04 2.04 16.27
CA PHE A 52 -0.43 2.93 15.30
C PHE A 52 1.03 3.20 15.66
N ILE A 53 1.87 3.20 14.63
CA ILE A 53 3.32 3.36 14.76
C ILE A 53 3.68 4.70 14.14
N GLY A 54 4.04 5.63 15.02
CA GLY A 54 4.58 6.93 14.65
C GLY A 54 6.11 6.93 14.77
N ARG A 55 6.76 7.87 14.09
CA ARG A 55 8.17 8.17 14.31
C ARG A 55 8.41 9.66 14.26
N SER A 56 9.35 10.13 15.07
CA SER A 56 9.85 11.50 14.99
C SER A 56 10.66 11.69 13.70
N GLN A 57 10.76 12.93 13.23
CA GLN A 57 11.60 13.29 12.09
C GLN A 57 13.07 13.16 12.51
N GLY A 58 13.90 12.54 11.67
CA GLY A 58 15.30 12.26 12.00
C GLY A 58 16.03 11.61 10.82
N ALA A 59 17.36 11.82 10.81
CA ALA A 59 18.31 11.68 9.71
C ALA A 59 18.55 10.23 9.22
N ASP A 60 19.58 10.07 8.37
CA ASP A 60 20.03 8.83 7.75
C ASP A 60 19.88 7.60 8.65
N THR A 61 19.49 6.49 8.02
CA THR A 61 19.37 5.24 8.73
C THR A 61 20.76 4.74 9.12
N SER A 62 20.95 4.37 10.38
CA SER A 62 22.19 3.77 10.89
C SER A 62 22.58 2.49 10.14
N GLU A 63 21.58 1.88 9.49
CA GLU A 63 21.64 0.66 8.71
C GLU A 63 22.26 0.85 7.32
N GLY A 64 22.49 2.09 6.90
CA GLY A 64 23.07 2.41 5.58
C GLY A 64 22.08 2.31 4.42
N LEU A 65 20.78 2.25 4.70
CA LEU A 65 19.72 2.33 3.68
C LEU A 65 19.39 3.79 3.41
N ARG A 66 19.13 4.15 2.15
CA ARG A 66 18.60 5.49 1.86
C ARG A 66 17.27 5.64 2.58
N TYR A 67 17.10 6.74 3.30
CA TYR A 67 15.93 6.99 4.14
C TYR A 67 14.59 6.72 3.44
N LEU A 68 14.42 7.21 2.21
CA LEU A 68 13.22 6.94 1.41
C LEU A 68 12.97 5.43 1.28
N MET A 69 13.99 4.65 0.93
CA MET A 69 13.87 3.21 0.74
C MET A 69 13.60 2.48 2.06
N ALA A 70 14.28 2.89 3.13
CA ALA A 70 14.05 2.34 4.45
C ALA A 70 12.58 2.47 4.89
N VAL A 71 11.96 3.64 4.67
CA VAL A 71 10.61 3.94 5.16
C VAL A 71 9.49 3.53 4.19
N THR A 72 9.72 3.54 2.88
CA THR A 72 8.67 3.19 1.90
C THR A 72 8.67 1.71 1.54
N TYR A 73 9.82 1.06 1.56
CA TYR A 73 9.99 -0.32 1.08
C TYR A 73 10.38 -1.24 2.24
N TYR A 74 11.62 -1.19 2.72
CA TYR A 74 12.14 -2.19 3.67
C TYR A 74 11.30 -2.31 4.94
N SER A 75 11.02 -1.19 5.63
CA SER A 75 10.25 -1.23 6.89
C SER A 75 8.82 -1.77 6.67
N ARG A 76 8.19 -1.43 5.54
CA ARG A 76 6.83 -1.89 5.23
C ARG A 76 6.80 -3.38 4.92
N MET A 77 7.75 -3.86 4.10
CA MET A 77 7.86 -5.29 3.79
C MET A 77 8.19 -6.11 5.04
N ARG A 78 9.09 -5.62 5.90
CA ARG A 78 9.40 -6.29 7.18
C ARG A 78 8.20 -6.37 8.09
N MET A 79 7.47 -5.26 8.23
CA MET A 79 6.29 -5.20 9.07
C MET A 79 5.21 -6.15 8.55
N ALA A 80 4.95 -6.14 7.24
CA ALA A 80 4.00 -7.06 6.62
C ALA A 80 4.42 -8.52 6.86
N LEU A 81 5.69 -8.86 6.58
CA LEU A 81 6.25 -10.20 6.80
C LEU A 81 6.08 -10.67 8.24
N ASN A 82 6.46 -9.85 9.21
CA ASN A 82 6.37 -10.21 10.64
C ASN A 82 4.92 -10.39 11.13
N LEU A 83 3.96 -9.75 10.45
CA LEU A 83 2.54 -9.84 10.79
C LEU A 83 1.81 -10.95 10.00
N LEU A 84 2.45 -11.58 9.00
CA LEU A 84 1.80 -12.64 8.21
C LEU A 84 1.23 -13.77 9.08
N PRO A 85 1.93 -14.34 10.08
CA PRO A 85 1.37 -15.42 10.88
C PRO A 85 0.09 -15.01 11.62
N LEU A 86 -0.02 -13.73 12.03
CA LEU A 86 -1.22 -13.19 12.67
C LEU A 86 -2.34 -12.96 11.67
N LEU A 87 -2.01 -12.49 10.45
CA LEU A 87 -2.98 -12.31 9.37
C LEU A 87 -3.53 -13.65 8.87
N GLU A 88 -2.69 -14.68 8.78
CA GLU A 88 -3.09 -16.04 8.37
C GLU A 88 -3.97 -16.73 9.42
N ALA A 89 -3.72 -16.46 10.70
CA ALA A 89 -4.53 -16.97 11.81
C ALA A 89 -5.86 -16.22 11.98
N ALA A 90 -6.06 -15.09 11.31
CA ALA A 90 -7.29 -14.31 11.43
C ALA A 90 -8.50 -15.05 10.82
N HIS A 91 -9.66 -14.92 11.46
CA HIS A 91 -10.92 -15.55 11.02
C HIS A 91 -11.80 -14.63 10.15
N SER A 92 -11.32 -13.43 9.82
CA SER A 92 -12.02 -12.41 9.03
C SER A 92 -11.00 -11.76 8.08
N ILE A 93 -11.15 -10.48 7.77
CA ILE A 93 -10.30 -9.76 6.81
C ILE A 93 -8.82 -9.90 7.20
N ARG A 94 -8.04 -10.36 6.23
CA ARG A 94 -6.58 -10.49 6.28
C ARG A 94 -5.99 -9.75 5.10
N ARG A 95 -5.47 -8.55 5.39
CA ARG A 95 -5.11 -7.61 4.33
C ARG A 95 -3.95 -6.73 4.73
N VAL A 96 -3.08 -6.48 3.75
CA VAL A 96 -2.06 -5.44 3.80
C VAL A 96 -2.42 -4.36 2.78
N VAL A 97 -2.69 -3.15 3.25
CA VAL A 97 -2.89 -1.98 2.38
C VAL A 97 -1.65 -1.08 2.48
N SER A 98 -0.96 -0.88 1.37
CA SER A 98 0.24 -0.03 1.26
C SER A 98 -0.02 1.13 0.30
N PRO A 99 -0.46 2.30 0.81
CA PRO A 99 -0.58 3.51 0.00
C PRO A 99 0.80 4.02 -0.42
N GLN A 100 1.01 4.12 -1.72
CA GLN A 100 2.17 4.73 -2.35
C GLN A 100 1.82 5.17 -3.79
N CYS A 101 2.50 4.66 -4.81
CA CYS A 101 2.38 5.13 -6.20
C CYS A 101 1.99 4.01 -7.16
N ALA A 102 1.00 3.21 -6.77
CA ALA A 102 0.36 2.21 -7.62
C ALA A 102 -0.13 2.80 -8.95
N GLY A 103 -0.08 2.02 -10.03
CA GLY A 103 -0.38 2.47 -11.39
C GLY A 103 0.72 3.29 -12.07
N PHE A 104 1.86 3.46 -11.42
CA PHE A 104 3.04 4.10 -12.00
C PHE A 104 4.19 3.11 -12.20
N GLU A 105 3.96 1.81 -12.04
CA GLU A 105 4.96 0.77 -12.25
C GLU A 105 5.62 0.92 -13.63
N GLY A 106 6.94 0.78 -13.64
CA GLY A 106 7.79 0.87 -14.80
C GLY A 106 9.22 0.45 -14.47
N THR A 107 10.20 1.21 -14.95
CA THR A 107 11.63 0.87 -14.87
C THR A 107 12.09 0.46 -13.46
N LEU A 108 12.66 -0.73 -13.34
CA LEU A 108 13.25 -1.27 -12.10
C LEU A 108 14.77 -1.35 -12.22
N TYR A 109 15.49 -0.82 -11.22
CA TYR A 109 16.94 -0.92 -11.10
C TYR A 109 17.30 -1.80 -9.90
N LEU A 110 17.56 -3.08 -10.16
CA LEU A 110 17.83 -4.07 -9.09
C LEU A 110 19.08 -3.73 -8.27
N ASP A 111 20.10 -3.15 -8.90
CA ASP A 111 21.36 -2.78 -8.22
C ASP A 111 21.23 -1.51 -7.35
N HIS A 112 20.10 -0.80 -7.46
CA HIS A 112 19.86 0.48 -6.78
C HIS A 112 18.65 0.45 -5.84
N ILE A 113 18.23 -0.74 -5.37
CA ILE A 113 17.12 -0.85 -4.43
C ILE A 113 17.46 -0.20 -3.08
N ALA A 114 18.64 -0.51 -2.51
CA ALA A 114 19.02 -0.05 -1.17
C ALA A 114 19.37 1.46 -1.12
N ASP A 115 20.11 1.94 -2.13
CA ASP A 115 20.55 3.33 -2.21
C ASP A 115 19.56 4.23 -2.94
N GLY A 116 18.61 3.67 -3.69
CA GLY A 116 17.62 4.39 -4.48
C GLY A 116 18.21 5.35 -5.50
N LYS A 117 19.47 5.17 -5.93
CA LYS A 117 20.18 6.09 -6.84
C LYS A 117 19.79 5.83 -8.29
N VAL A 118 18.60 6.28 -8.64
CA VAL A 118 18.03 6.16 -9.99
C VAL A 118 17.81 7.53 -10.64
N PRO A 119 17.72 7.62 -11.98
CA PRO A 119 17.36 8.87 -12.65
C PRO A 119 16.03 9.44 -12.12
N LEU A 120 15.94 10.76 -11.96
CA LEU A 120 14.77 11.40 -11.34
C LEU A 120 13.44 11.05 -12.02
N ARG A 121 13.44 10.95 -13.36
CA ARG A 121 12.26 10.56 -14.15
C ARG A 121 11.78 9.14 -13.83
N ASP A 122 12.71 8.27 -13.42
CA ASP A 122 12.47 6.86 -13.16
C ASP A 122 12.27 6.59 -11.65
N ALA A 123 12.43 7.60 -10.78
CA ALA A 123 12.32 7.43 -9.33
C ALA A 123 10.93 6.95 -8.87
N ARG A 124 9.86 7.50 -9.46
CA ARG A 124 8.49 7.05 -9.16
C ARG A 124 8.19 5.68 -9.78
N PRO A 125 8.49 5.43 -11.07
CA PRO A 125 8.34 4.09 -11.63
C PRO A 125 9.10 3.00 -10.90
N HIS A 126 10.36 3.25 -10.56
CA HIS A 126 11.19 2.32 -9.80
C HIS A 126 10.57 1.97 -8.45
N LEU A 127 10.15 2.98 -7.70
CA LEU A 127 9.55 2.77 -6.40
C LEU A 127 8.19 2.08 -6.49
N ALA A 128 7.37 2.42 -7.48
CA ALA A 128 6.09 1.78 -7.71
C ALA A 128 6.26 0.28 -7.97
N THR A 129 7.11 -0.07 -8.93
CA THR A 129 7.40 -1.46 -9.29
C THR A 129 7.96 -2.22 -8.10
N LEU A 130 8.93 -1.65 -7.38
CA LEU A 130 9.55 -2.29 -6.24
C LEU A 130 8.54 -2.64 -5.14
N VAL A 131 7.63 -1.71 -4.80
CA VAL A 131 6.58 -1.97 -3.81
C VAL A 131 5.62 -3.06 -4.31
N THR A 132 5.19 -3.02 -5.57
CA THR A 132 4.28 -4.03 -6.14
C THR A 132 4.91 -5.43 -6.14
N LEU A 133 6.15 -5.57 -6.61
CA LEU A 133 6.85 -6.87 -6.63
C LEU A 133 7.16 -7.37 -5.22
N GLY A 134 7.46 -6.48 -4.26
CA GLY A 134 7.65 -6.85 -2.86
C GLY A 134 6.37 -7.40 -2.22
N LEU A 135 5.23 -6.77 -2.48
CA LEU A 135 3.92 -7.28 -2.05
C LEU A 135 3.57 -8.60 -2.74
N GLU A 136 3.90 -8.77 -4.02
CA GLU A 136 3.73 -10.03 -4.72
C GLU A 136 4.57 -11.15 -4.10
N ALA A 137 5.82 -10.88 -3.73
CA ALA A 137 6.68 -11.85 -3.05
C ALA A 137 6.09 -12.31 -1.70
N LEU A 138 5.47 -11.40 -0.95
CA LEU A 138 4.74 -11.75 0.28
C LEU A 138 3.49 -12.59 -0.01
N ALA A 139 2.72 -12.23 -1.04
CA ALA A 139 1.51 -12.96 -1.42
C ALA A 139 1.80 -14.40 -1.87
N ARG A 140 2.94 -14.65 -2.53
CA ARG A 140 3.39 -16.01 -2.86
C ARG A 140 3.63 -16.87 -1.62
N ARG A 141 3.92 -16.26 -0.46
CA ARG A 141 4.13 -16.95 0.83
C ARG A 141 2.84 -17.13 1.61
N SER A 142 1.95 -16.15 1.50
CA SER A 142 0.68 -16.12 2.20
C SER A 142 -0.47 -15.88 1.21
N PRO A 143 -0.82 -16.89 0.38
CA PRO A 143 -1.81 -16.72 -0.68
C PRO A 143 -3.23 -16.48 -0.15
N THR A 144 -3.46 -16.74 1.14
CA THR A 144 -4.72 -16.42 1.80
C THR A 144 -4.83 -14.95 2.20
N VAL A 145 -3.73 -14.21 2.30
CA VAL A 145 -3.72 -12.79 2.64
C VAL A 145 -3.84 -11.95 1.36
N SER A 146 -4.62 -10.87 1.42
CA SER A 146 -4.73 -9.91 0.32
C SER A 146 -3.73 -8.76 0.46
N PHE A 147 -3.16 -8.31 -0.65
CA PHE A 147 -2.16 -7.24 -0.68
C PHE A 147 -2.58 -6.15 -1.68
N ILE A 148 -2.73 -4.92 -1.20
CA ILE A 148 -3.15 -3.78 -2.01
C ILE A 148 -2.05 -2.73 -2.03
N HIS A 149 -1.46 -2.49 -3.20
CA HIS A 149 -0.72 -1.27 -3.48
C HIS A 149 -1.71 -0.22 -3.97
N ASN A 150 -1.82 0.91 -3.27
CA ASN A 150 -2.77 1.96 -3.64
C ASN A 150 -2.05 3.26 -4.03
N PHE A 151 -2.57 3.98 -5.03
CA PHE A 151 -2.25 5.39 -5.25
C PHE A 151 -3.42 6.24 -4.76
N PRO A 152 -3.24 7.08 -3.73
CA PRO A 152 -4.35 7.79 -3.08
C PRO A 152 -4.81 9.04 -3.86
N GLY A 153 -4.22 9.31 -5.03
CA GLY A 153 -4.42 10.54 -5.79
C GLY A 153 -3.54 11.69 -5.30
N ALA A 154 -3.80 12.88 -5.83
CA ALA A 154 -3.13 14.10 -5.37
C ALA A 154 -3.74 14.53 -4.03
N VAL A 155 -3.07 14.19 -2.93
CA VAL A 155 -3.50 14.56 -1.57
C VAL A 155 -2.60 15.66 -1.02
N LYS A 156 -3.20 16.76 -0.53
CA LYS A 156 -2.45 17.92 -0.02
C LYS A 156 -1.85 17.61 1.35
N THR A 157 -0.74 16.89 1.37
CA THR A 157 -0.01 16.50 2.59
C THR A 157 1.28 17.29 2.75
N ASN A 158 1.88 17.25 3.94
CA ASN A 158 3.21 17.80 4.21
C ASN A 158 4.32 16.84 3.76
N LEU A 159 4.20 16.30 2.54
CA LEU A 159 5.19 15.38 1.97
C LEU A 159 6.48 16.10 1.59
N ILE A 160 6.36 17.28 0.97
CA ILE A 160 7.47 18.20 0.75
C ILE A 160 7.40 19.30 1.80
N ARG A 161 8.45 19.42 2.60
CA ARG A 161 8.53 20.32 3.75
C ARG A 161 9.45 21.51 3.45
N PRO A 162 9.27 22.65 4.14
CA PRO A 162 10.11 23.83 3.94
C PRO A 162 11.62 23.57 4.12
N GLU A 163 11.98 22.63 4.98
CA GLU A 163 13.36 22.20 5.27
C GLU A 163 14.00 21.31 4.20
N ASP A 164 13.24 20.81 3.21
CA ASP A 164 13.75 19.93 2.13
C ASP A 164 14.60 20.68 1.08
N GLY A 165 14.93 21.94 1.34
CA GLY A 165 15.73 22.78 0.48
C GLY A 165 14.92 23.60 -0.53
N ILE A 166 15.57 24.62 -1.09
CA ILE A 166 14.90 25.65 -1.90
C ILE A 166 14.28 25.08 -3.19
N VAL A 167 14.94 24.09 -3.82
CA VAL A 167 14.45 23.43 -5.03
C VAL A 167 13.15 22.68 -4.75
N MET A 168 13.12 21.88 -3.68
CA MET A 168 11.93 21.14 -3.28
C MET A 168 10.79 22.08 -2.88
N ARG A 169 11.10 23.19 -2.20
CA ARG A 169 10.11 24.22 -1.87
C ARG A 169 9.48 24.86 -3.12
N MET A 170 10.29 25.20 -4.13
CA MET A 170 9.79 25.72 -5.40
C MET A 170 8.92 24.70 -6.12
N MET A 171 9.35 23.43 -6.12
CA MET A 171 8.58 22.33 -6.70
C MET A 171 7.25 22.11 -5.98
N ASN A 172 7.22 22.23 -4.64
CA ASN A 172 6.00 22.16 -3.84
C ASN A 172 5.01 23.27 -4.20
N LEU A 173 5.48 24.53 -4.31
CA LEU A 173 4.62 25.65 -4.72
C LEU A 173 4.07 25.44 -6.14
N TRP A 174 4.90 24.94 -7.04
CA TRP A 174 4.48 24.60 -8.40
C TRP A 174 3.42 23.49 -8.41
N PHE A 175 3.58 22.43 -7.61
CA PHE A 175 2.56 21.39 -7.45
C PHE A 175 1.26 21.94 -6.84
N GLN A 176 1.35 22.78 -5.80
CA GLN A 176 0.18 23.45 -5.20
C GLN A 176 -0.62 24.26 -6.22
N PHE A 177 0.07 24.96 -7.10
CA PHE A 177 -0.56 25.73 -8.16
C PHE A 177 -1.15 24.84 -9.27
N THR A 178 -0.36 23.89 -9.80
CA THR A 178 -0.76 23.04 -10.93
C THR A 178 -1.85 22.03 -10.59
N LEU A 179 -1.89 21.54 -9.35
CA LEU A 179 -2.87 20.58 -8.87
C LEU A 179 -4.05 21.22 -8.13
N ARG A 180 -4.19 22.56 -8.14
CA ARG A 180 -5.19 23.30 -7.34
C ARG A 180 -6.63 22.79 -7.44
N ASN A 181 -7.04 22.26 -8.59
CA ASN A 181 -8.37 21.72 -8.85
C ASN A 181 -8.42 20.19 -8.89
N LYS A 182 -7.31 19.52 -8.57
CA LYS A 182 -7.14 18.07 -8.62
C LYS A 182 -6.87 17.46 -7.24
N TRP A 183 -6.85 18.27 -6.18
CA TRP A 183 -6.66 17.80 -4.82
C TRP A 183 -7.85 16.95 -4.37
N VAL A 184 -7.59 15.71 -3.98
CA VAL A 184 -8.61 14.83 -3.38
C VAL A 184 -8.92 15.34 -1.97
N PRO A 185 -10.21 15.56 -1.62
CA PRO A 185 -10.61 15.98 -0.29
C PRO A 185 -10.18 14.96 0.78
N PHE A 186 -9.77 15.44 1.96
CA PHE A 186 -9.32 14.57 3.05
C PHE A 186 -10.38 13.58 3.53
N GLU A 187 -11.64 14.00 3.56
CA GLU A 187 -12.76 13.11 3.88
C GLU A 187 -12.82 11.94 2.89
N GLU A 188 -12.76 12.24 1.59
CA GLU A 188 -12.76 11.22 0.54
C GLU A 188 -11.57 10.26 0.67
N VAL A 189 -10.37 10.78 0.96
CA VAL A 189 -9.19 9.94 1.19
C VAL A 189 -9.44 8.96 2.35
N GLY A 190 -9.95 9.44 3.48
CA GLY A 190 -10.25 8.59 4.63
C GLY A 190 -11.32 7.53 4.32
N GLU A 191 -12.42 7.93 3.68
CA GLU A 191 -13.49 7.02 3.27
C GLU A 191 -12.97 5.92 2.33
N ARG A 192 -12.16 6.29 1.33
CA ARG A 192 -11.58 5.34 0.38
C ARG A 192 -10.59 4.38 1.04
N HIS A 193 -9.76 4.84 1.96
CA HIS A 193 -8.81 3.95 2.64
C HIS A 193 -9.51 3.01 3.64
N ALA A 194 -10.55 3.47 4.33
CA ALA A 194 -11.37 2.58 5.15
C ALA A 194 -12.01 1.48 4.27
N TRP A 195 -12.49 1.85 3.09
CA TRP A 195 -13.07 0.90 2.14
C TRP A 195 -12.05 -0.09 1.58
N LEU A 196 -10.85 0.35 1.19
CA LEU A 196 -9.75 -0.56 0.81
C LEU A 196 -9.44 -1.57 1.94
N CYS A 197 -9.54 -1.15 3.21
CA CYS A 197 -9.32 -2.04 4.35
C CYS A 197 -10.49 -2.99 4.62
N LEU A 198 -11.74 -2.61 4.31
CA LEU A 198 -12.94 -3.27 4.87
C LEU A 198 -13.86 -3.90 3.81
N SER A 199 -13.66 -3.62 2.53
CA SER A 199 -14.50 -4.16 1.45
C SER A 199 -14.12 -5.60 1.09
N GLU A 200 -15.07 -6.33 0.52
CA GLU A 200 -14.87 -7.68 -0.02
C GLU A 200 -14.21 -7.68 -1.41
N GLN A 201 -14.01 -6.51 -2.01
CA GLN A 201 -13.61 -6.39 -3.42
C GLN A 201 -12.18 -6.92 -3.71
N TYR A 202 -11.36 -7.10 -2.67
CA TYR A 202 -9.95 -7.45 -2.77
C TYR A 202 -9.61 -8.72 -1.96
N PRO A 203 -10.11 -9.91 -2.36
CA PRO A 203 -9.86 -11.15 -1.63
C PRO A 203 -8.40 -11.64 -1.79
N GLY A 204 -7.93 -12.47 -0.86
CA GLY A 204 -6.72 -13.29 -1.07
C GLY A 204 -6.89 -14.26 -2.25
N LYS A 205 -5.78 -14.70 -2.84
CA LYS A 205 -5.79 -15.64 -4.00
C LYS A 205 -6.46 -16.96 -3.66
N GLU A 206 -6.17 -17.47 -2.46
CA GLU A 206 -6.72 -18.71 -1.91
C GLU A 206 -7.73 -18.41 -0.80
N ALA A 207 -8.46 -17.29 -0.92
CA ALA A 207 -9.54 -16.95 0.00
C ALA A 207 -10.53 -18.11 0.12
N ARG A 208 -10.78 -18.55 1.36
CA ARG A 208 -11.69 -19.66 1.66
C ARG A 208 -13.11 -19.11 1.83
N GLY A 209 -13.78 -18.85 0.71
CA GLY A 209 -15.12 -18.25 0.71
C GLY A 209 -15.08 -16.74 0.94
N SER A 210 -16.13 -16.18 1.54
CA SER A 210 -16.14 -14.76 1.89
C SER A 210 -15.14 -14.49 3.02
N GLU A 211 -14.23 -13.53 2.83
CA GLU A 211 -13.26 -13.11 3.86
C GLU A 211 -13.90 -12.16 4.90
N GLY A 212 -15.22 -11.97 4.79
CA GLY A 212 -16.05 -11.23 5.72
C GLY A 212 -16.15 -9.74 5.44
N GLY A 213 -15.44 -9.22 4.44
CA GLY A 213 -15.53 -7.83 4.03
C GLY A 213 -16.92 -7.44 3.54
N VAL A 214 -17.16 -6.12 3.49
CA VAL A 214 -18.44 -5.60 3.03
C VAL A 214 -18.51 -5.70 1.51
N ILE A 215 -19.47 -6.47 1.01
CA ILE A 215 -19.82 -6.50 -0.41
C ILE A 215 -20.41 -5.15 -0.80
N LEU A 216 -19.87 -4.53 -1.85
CA LEU A 216 -20.45 -3.34 -2.44
C LEU A 216 -21.41 -3.75 -3.56
N ASP A 217 -22.65 -3.27 -3.51
CA ASP A 217 -23.70 -3.67 -4.45
C ASP A 217 -23.33 -3.25 -5.87
N GLY A 218 -23.39 -4.19 -6.82
CA GLY A 218 -22.99 -3.96 -8.21
C GLY A 218 -21.48 -3.80 -8.43
N SER A 219 -20.64 -4.09 -7.42
CA SER A 219 -19.20 -4.21 -7.59
C SER A 219 -18.80 -5.66 -7.85
N ASP A 220 -17.81 -5.83 -8.72
CA ASP A 220 -17.19 -7.10 -9.02
C ASP A 220 -15.85 -7.21 -8.27
N VAL A 221 -15.36 -8.44 -8.08
CA VAL A 221 -14.04 -8.68 -7.52
C VAL A 221 -12.99 -7.96 -8.39
N ALA A 222 -12.07 -7.24 -7.74
CA ALA A 222 -11.05 -6.48 -8.44
C ALA A 222 -10.14 -7.39 -9.28
N ARG A 223 -9.69 -6.84 -10.42
CA ARG A 223 -8.63 -7.44 -11.23
C ARG A 223 -7.27 -7.17 -10.57
N GLY A 224 -6.45 -8.19 -10.49
CA GLY A 224 -5.11 -8.14 -9.93
C GLY A 224 -4.04 -7.62 -10.86
N ILE A 225 -2.82 -7.58 -10.33
CA ILE A 225 -1.60 -7.27 -11.09
C ILE A 225 -1.23 -8.33 -12.15
N ASP A 226 -1.89 -9.49 -12.11
CA ASP A 226 -1.73 -10.57 -13.09
C ASP A 226 -2.85 -10.61 -14.14
N GLY A 227 -3.76 -9.65 -14.11
CA GLY A 227 -4.91 -9.59 -15.01
C GLY A 227 -6.10 -10.45 -14.59
N VAL A 228 -6.00 -11.19 -13.47
CA VAL A 228 -7.05 -12.12 -13.01
C VAL A 228 -7.86 -11.49 -11.88
N LYS A 229 -9.18 -11.71 -11.85
CA LYS A 229 -10.01 -11.31 -10.71
C LYS A 229 -9.66 -12.16 -9.49
N GLY A 230 -9.50 -11.53 -8.33
CA GLY A 230 -9.19 -12.28 -7.11
C GLY A 230 -7.75 -12.77 -7.03
N SER A 231 -6.80 -12.05 -7.64
CA SER A 231 -5.40 -12.49 -7.72
C SER A 231 -4.66 -12.55 -6.36
N GLY A 232 -5.21 -11.92 -5.31
CA GLY A 232 -4.55 -11.69 -4.03
C GLY A 232 -3.60 -10.49 -3.98
N VAL A 233 -3.23 -9.91 -5.14
CA VAL A 233 -2.34 -8.73 -5.21
C VAL A 233 -2.89 -7.71 -6.20
N TYR A 234 -3.09 -6.50 -5.69
CA TYR A 234 -3.83 -5.46 -6.39
C TYR A 234 -3.01 -4.17 -6.48
N SER A 235 -2.96 -3.58 -7.67
CA SER A 235 -2.49 -2.21 -7.90
C SER A 235 -3.71 -1.35 -8.21
N ILE A 236 -4.02 -0.41 -7.32
CA ILE A 236 -5.32 0.29 -7.26
C ILE A 236 -5.12 1.81 -7.28
N ASP A 237 -5.86 2.51 -8.14
CA ASP A 237 -5.81 3.97 -8.26
C ASP A 237 -6.58 4.71 -7.14
N ALA A 238 -6.73 6.03 -7.28
CA ALA A 238 -7.37 6.85 -6.26
C ALA A 238 -8.88 6.62 -6.20
N GLU A 239 -9.43 6.04 -7.25
CA GLU A 239 -10.84 5.83 -7.48
C GLU A 239 -11.28 4.42 -7.05
N GLY A 240 -10.32 3.56 -6.71
CA GLY A 240 -10.55 2.18 -6.30
C GLY A 240 -10.50 1.17 -7.44
N GLU A 241 -10.07 1.61 -8.63
CA GLU A 241 -10.04 0.81 -9.84
C GLU A 241 -8.68 0.14 -10.03
N SER A 242 -8.70 -1.06 -10.62
CA SER A 242 -7.48 -1.78 -11.00
C SER A 242 -6.75 -1.08 -12.13
N THR A 243 -5.42 -1.05 -12.05
CA THR A 243 -4.55 -0.50 -13.10
C THR A 243 -4.75 -1.17 -14.46
N GLY A 244 -4.40 -0.45 -15.54
CA GLY A 244 -4.58 -0.88 -16.93
C GLY A 244 -3.72 -2.09 -17.34
N GLU A 245 -4.02 -2.62 -18.53
CA GLU A 245 -3.32 -3.77 -19.14
C GLU A 245 -1.83 -3.50 -19.40
N ASP A 246 -1.46 -2.24 -19.62
CA ASP A 246 -0.07 -1.80 -19.76
C ASP A 246 0.76 -2.10 -18.51
N ILE A 247 0.19 -1.83 -17.32
CA ILE A 247 0.83 -2.14 -16.03
C ILE A 247 0.89 -3.66 -15.80
N VAL A 248 -0.18 -4.38 -16.13
CA VAL A 248 -0.22 -5.86 -16.02
C VAL A 248 0.89 -6.48 -16.88
N GLU A 249 1.08 -5.98 -18.11
CA GLU A 249 2.09 -6.45 -19.04
C GLU A 249 3.52 -6.14 -18.56
N ILE A 250 3.76 -4.96 -17.98
CA ILE A 250 5.04 -4.62 -17.36
C ILE A 250 5.35 -5.60 -16.21
N LEU A 251 4.39 -5.84 -15.33
CA LEU A 251 4.57 -6.74 -14.18
C LEU A 251 4.70 -8.20 -14.61
N ARG A 252 4.05 -8.63 -15.70
CA ARG A 252 4.27 -9.95 -16.31
C ARG A 252 5.73 -10.16 -16.71
N LYS A 253 6.36 -9.18 -17.36
CA LYS A 253 7.79 -9.26 -17.74
C LYS A 253 8.71 -9.44 -16.53
N TYR A 254 8.46 -8.68 -15.45
CA TYR A 254 9.22 -8.82 -14.20
C TYR A 254 8.98 -10.13 -13.45
N ARG A 255 7.82 -10.78 -13.66
CA ARG A 255 7.59 -12.13 -13.17
C ARG A 255 8.38 -13.16 -13.97
N GLU A 256 8.41 -13.01 -15.29
CA GLU A 256 9.07 -13.94 -16.22
C GLU A 256 10.61 -13.87 -16.15
N ASP A 257 11.18 -12.70 -15.90
CA ASP A 257 12.64 -12.52 -15.81
C ASP A 257 13.21 -12.81 -14.41
N GLY A 258 12.38 -13.20 -13.44
CA GLY A 258 12.80 -13.52 -12.06
C GLY A 258 13.03 -12.29 -11.17
N SER A 259 12.59 -11.09 -11.58
CA SER A 259 12.74 -9.88 -10.77
C SER A 259 12.02 -9.94 -9.43
N VAL A 260 10.88 -10.64 -9.32
CA VAL A 260 10.19 -10.83 -8.03
C VAL A 260 11.09 -11.52 -7.00
N ASP A 261 11.80 -12.57 -7.43
CA ASP A 261 12.71 -13.30 -6.55
C ASP A 261 13.96 -12.49 -6.23
N SER A 262 14.42 -11.67 -7.18
CA SER A 262 15.55 -10.75 -6.98
C SER A 262 15.22 -9.65 -5.97
N VAL A 263 14.02 -9.06 -6.05
CA VAL A 263 13.50 -8.07 -5.10
C VAL A 263 13.37 -8.67 -3.69
N TRP A 264 12.88 -9.91 -3.59
CA TRP A 264 12.83 -10.63 -2.32
C TRP A 264 14.23 -10.92 -1.76
N LYS A 265 15.16 -11.37 -2.62
CA LYS A 265 16.53 -11.67 -2.23
C LYS A 265 17.24 -10.43 -1.71
N ASP A 266 17.08 -9.27 -2.35
CA ASP A 266 17.62 -8.02 -1.84
C ASP A 266 17.07 -7.71 -0.44
N LEU A 267 15.73 -7.75 -0.28
CA LEU A 267 15.06 -7.54 0.99
C LEU A 267 15.65 -8.42 2.11
N ASP A 268 15.75 -9.73 1.86
CA ASP A 268 16.27 -10.69 2.82
C ASP A 268 17.75 -10.47 3.12
N SER A 269 18.55 -10.15 2.08
CA SER A 269 19.97 -9.86 2.23
C SER A 269 20.22 -8.62 3.10
N GLN A 270 19.43 -7.55 2.95
CA GLN A 270 19.55 -6.37 3.79
C GLN A 270 19.15 -6.67 5.23
N PHE A 271 18.09 -7.44 5.48
CA PHE A 271 17.74 -7.82 6.85
C PHE A 271 18.80 -8.71 7.49
N LYS A 272 19.33 -9.68 6.76
CA LYS A 272 20.41 -10.53 7.27
C LYS A 272 21.67 -9.69 7.58
N ARG A 273 22.02 -8.75 6.70
CA ARG A 273 23.15 -7.82 6.91
C ARG A 273 22.97 -6.97 8.17
N ILE A 274 21.77 -6.45 8.39
CA ILE A 274 21.46 -5.51 9.48
C ILE A 274 21.26 -6.23 10.81
N THR A 275 20.55 -7.37 10.81
CA THR A 275 20.09 -8.04 12.04
C THR A 275 20.89 -9.30 12.39
N GLY A 276 21.73 -9.80 11.49
CA GLY A 276 22.46 -11.05 11.66
C GLY A 276 21.65 -12.32 11.42
N SER A 277 20.33 -12.21 11.18
CA SER A 277 19.42 -13.34 10.94
C SER A 277 18.50 -13.11 9.74
N VAL A 278 18.13 -14.21 9.08
CA VAL A 278 17.08 -14.22 8.07
C VAL A 278 15.73 -14.11 8.77
N SER A 279 14.77 -13.45 8.12
CA SER A 279 13.40 -13.36 8.62
C SER A 279 12.77 -14.76 8.65
N ALA A 280 12.40 -15.27 9.83
CA ALA A 280 11.65 -16.51 9.99
C ALA A 280 10.22 -16.39 9.47
#